data_AF-A0A3D3JJ96-F1
#
_entry.id   AF-A0A3D3JJ96-F1
#
_cell.length_a   1.000
_cell.length_b   1.000
_cell.length_c   1.000
_cell.angle_alpha   90.00
_cell.angle_beta   90.00
_cell.angle_gamma   90.00
#
_symmetry.space_group_name_H-M   'P 1'
#
loop_
_entity.id
_entity.type
_entity.pdbx_description
1 polymer ?
#
loop_
_entity_poly.entity_id
_entity_poly.type
_entity_poly.pdbx_seq_one_letter_code
_entity_poly.pdbx_strand_id
1 'polypeptide(L)'
;MLSDRFVNNHGFSNLSESIVGDPAMLIYLNGNQSVKGNPNENFAREWFELFSMGVGNYSEQDIVEASRAFTGWRVTTTGSSFSPQLFDAGEKTILGQTGTWGANDVIRITLQHPATAQFMARKIYRTFAATDTDDNAVVAELADKLVASNFNVRTAVAALVTSEWFYSTDIRGALIKSPLDLIIGLLSTLNISSIERRYVVDSLRGLTQEPFYPPTVEGWKGHHAWITSSTFPLRQRWAEALIAGRQFGTAASLKTEAGANLKSDLAALVRTLPDANDPSAVVRNVAELLLPLPLTQEQQTVLLEILLAGALDYEWNIEDDGFVTPRLGFLFTAIVRMPEFQLM
;
A
#
# COMPACT_ATOMS: atom_id res chain seq x y z
N MET A 1 20.23 -10.58 -10.77
CA MET A 1 20.98 -10.55 -9.49
C MET A 1 20.34 -9.68 -8.41
N LEU A 2 19.23 -8.96 -8.67
CA LEU A 2 18.50 -8.19 -7.66
C LEU A 2 17.33 -8.96 -7.00
N SER A 3 16.92 -10.12 -7.52
CA SER A 3 15.77 -10.88 -7.03
C SER A 3 16.04 -11.62 -5.70
N ASP A 4 17.24 -12.16 -5.51
CA ASP A 4 17.49 -13.09 -4.39
C ASP A 4 17.87 -12.40 -3.08
N ARG A 5 18.24 -11.10 -3.12
CA ARG A 5 18.55 -10.33 -1.91
C ARG A 5 17.32 -9.83 -1.16
N PHE A 6 16.17 -9.69 -1.83
CA PHE A 6 14.93 -9.20 -1.21
C PHE A 6 14.10 -10.32 -0.56
N VAL A 7 14.22 -11.57 -1.02
CA VAL A 7 13.30 -12.65 -0.61
C VAL A 7 13.61 -13.22 0.77
N ASN A 8 14.86 -13.12 1.26
CA ASN A 8 15.27 -13.73 2.54
C ASN A 8 15.78 -12.74 3.60
N ASN A 9 15.59 -11.43 3.43
CA ASN A 9 16.19 -10.45 4.33
C ASN A 9 15.22 -9.32 4.76
N HIS A 10 14.25 -9.66 5.60
CA HIS A 10 13.20 -8.74 6.07
C HIS A 10 13.63 -7.75 7.17
N GLY A 11 14.94 -7.65 7.43
CA GLY A 11 15.49 -6.71 8.41
C GLY A 11 15.64 -5.32 7.81
N PHE A 12 15.10 -4.30 8.48
CA PHE A 12 15.21 -2.91 8.03
C PHE A 12 16.67 -2.46 7.88
N SER A 13 17.57 -2.87 8.78
CA SER A 13 19.02 -2.57 8.66
C SER A 13 19.58 -2.96 7.29
N ASN A 14 19.27 -4.17 6.81
CA ASN A 14 19.80 -4.68 5.54
C ASN A 14 19.20 -3.96 4.33
N LEU A 15 17.92 -3.57 4.43
CA LEU A 15 17.29 -2.71 3.43
C LEU A 15 17.97 -1.33 3.40
N SER A 16 18.20 -0.72 4.56
CA SER A 16 18.87 0.58 4.70
C SER A 16 20.28 0.55 4.12
N GLU A 17 21.08 -0.48 4.45
CA GLU A 17 22.43 -0.65 3.92
C GLU A 17 22.44 -0.79 2.39
N SER A 18 21.46 -1.50 1.83
CA SER A 18 21.33 -1.68 0.38
C SER A 18 20.94 -0.39 -0.34
N ILE A 19 20.16 0.48 0.33
CA ILE A 19 19.64 1.72 -0.23
C ILE A 19 20.71 2.81 -0.35
N VAL A 20 21.67 2.89 0.58
CA VAL A 20 22.68 3.97 0.59
C VAL A 20 23.44 4.05 -0.73
N GLY A 21 23.81 2.90 -1.29
CA GLY A 21 24.55 2.81 -2.56
C GLY A 21 23.66 2.59 -3.78
N ASP A 22 22.33 2.58 -3.65
CA ASP A 22 21.44 2.29 -4.77
C ASP A 22 21.49 3.42 -5.84
N PRO A 23 21.69 3.11 -7.13
CA PRO A 23 21.82 4.13 -8.16
C PRO A 23 20.62 5.07 -8.28
N ALA A 24 19.39 4.56 -8.13
CA ALA A 24 18.20 5.39 -8.23
C ALA A 24 18.14 6.37 -7.06
N MET A 25 18.44 5.92 -5.84
CA MET A 25 18.49 6.76 -4.65
C MET A 25 19.62 7.79 -4.70
N LEU A 26 20.81 7.40 -5.17
CA LEU A 26 21.94 8.30 -5.36
C LEU A 26 21.62 9.42 -6.37
N ILE A 27 20.84 9.14 -7.43
CA ILE A 27 20.39 10.15 -8.39
C ILE A 27 19.29 11.01 -7.77
N TYR A 28 18.27 10.38 -7.17
CA TYR A 28 17.07 11.07 -6.69
C TYR A 28 17.38 12.06 -5.55
N LEU A 29 18.32 11.70 -4.66
CA LEU A 29 18.71 12.50 -3.51
C LEU A 29 20.12 13.09 -3.63
N ASN A 30 20.67 13.17 -4.84
CA ASN A 30 21.98 13.76 -5.13
C ASN A 30 23.17 13.17 -4.34
N GLY A 31 23.03 11.94 -3.84
CA GLY A 31 24.11 11.22 -3.16
C GLY A 31 25.33 11.01 -4.07
N ASN A 32 25.11 10.90 -5.39
CA ASN A 32 26.19 10.82 -6.39
C ASN A 32 27.06 12.08 -6.47
N GLN A 33 26.62 13.22 -5.91
CA GLN A 33 27.36 14.48 -5.85
C GLN A 33 28.06 14.69 -4.49
N SER A 34 27.72 13.88 -3.47
CA SER A 34 28.23 14.01 -2.10
C SER A 34 29.67 13.51 -1.97
N VAL A 35 30.61 14.43 -1.70
CA VAL A 35 32.03 14.11 -1.58
C VAL A 35 32.66 14.76 -0.36
N LYS A 36 33.80 14.23 0.08
CA LYS A 36 34.65 14.83 1.11
C LYS A 36 34.88 16.31 0.82
N GLY A 37 34.61 17.15 1.83
CA GLY A 37 34.75 18.61 1.75
C GLY A 37 33.56 19.35 1.13
N ASN A 38 32.64 18.64 0.48
CA ASN A 38 31.37 19.18 -0.02
C ASN A 38 30.26 18.11 0.08
N PRO A 39 29.87 17.70 1.30
CA PRO A 39 28.84 16.69 1.48
C PRO A 39 27.46 17.25 1.07
N ASN A 40 26.61 16.39 0.50
CA ASN A 40 25.22 16.72 0.20
C ASN A 40 24.32 16.19 1.32
N GLU A 41 23.56 17.08 1.95
CA GLU A 41 22.74 16.77 3.13
C GLU A 41 21.39 16.11 2.81
N ASN A 42 20.92 16.13 1.55
CA ASN A 42 19.57 15.68 1.20
C ASN A 42 19.32 14.26 1.69
N PHE A 43 20.18 13.30 1.34
CA PHE A 43 19.99 11.91 1.78
C PHE A 43 20.01 11.75 3.30
N ALA A 44 20.89 12.48 4.01
CA ALA A 44 20.95 12.43 5.48
C ALA A 44 19.67 13.00 6.11
N ARG A 45 19.14 14.09 5.55
CA ARG A 45 17.88 14.70 5.99
C ARG A 45 16.71 13.73 5.79
N GLU A 46 16.56 13.16 4.60
CA GLU A 46 15.49 12.19 4.33
C GLU A 46 15.64 10.92 5.17
N TRP A 47 16.89 10.46 5.40
CA TRP A 47 17.17 9.32 6.26
C TRP A 47 16.59 9.52 7.66
N PHE A 48 16.92 10.64 8.31
CA PHE A 48 16.41 10.90 9.66
C PHE A 48 14.92 11.28 9.67
N GLU A 49 14.50 12.14 8.74
CA GLU A 49 13.15 12.70 8.73
C GLU A 49 12.09 11.71 8.26
N LEU A 50 12.30 11.13 7.08
CA LEU A 50 11.27 10.35 6.39
C LEU A 50 11.47 8.85 6.51
N PHE A 51 12.70 8.36 6.71
CA PHE A 51 12.96 6.93 6.65
C PHE A 51 13.11 6.28 8.02
N SER A 52 13.57 7.00 9.05
CA SER A 52 13.95 6.35 10.31
C SER A 52 13.37 6.95 11.58
N MET A 53 13.39 8.27 11.81
CA MET A 53 13.10 8.82 13.15
C MET A 53 11.97 9.84 13.20
N GLY A 54 11.69 10.55 12.11
CA GLY A 54 10.74 11.65 12.12
C GLY A 54 11.33 12.95 12.69
N VAL A 55 10.73 14.07 12.28
CA VAL A 55 11.13 15.43 12.71
C VAL A 55 11.19 15.55 14.23
N GLY A 56 12.21 16.25 14.73
CA GLY A 56 12.37 16.59 16.14
C GLY A 56 13.20 15.61 16.96
N ASN A 57 13.68 14.52 16.36
CA ASN A 57 14.48 13.48 17.03
C ASN A 57 15.99 13.55 16.73
N TYR A 58 16.44 14.58 16.01
CA TYR A 58 17.82 14.83 15.61
C TYR A 58 18.06 16.34 15.53
N SER A 59 19.33 16.74 15.58
CA SER A 59 19.76 18.11 15.37
C SER A 59 20.19 18.34 13.91
N GLU A 60 20.29 19.61 13.51
CA GLU A 60 20.88 19.98 12.22
C GLU A 60 22.35 19.51 12.13
N GLN A 61 23.09 19.52 13.25
CA GLN A 61 24.45 19.00 13.29
C GLN A 61 24.50 17.50 12.98
N ASP A 62 23.52 16.71 13.41
CA ASP A 62 23.45 15.29 13.09
C ASP A 62 23.29 15.06 11.58
N ILE A 63 22.53 15.92 10.89
CA ILE A 63 22.37 15.88 9.43
C ILE A 63 23.72 16.17 8.75
N VAL A 64 24.40 17.23 9.18
CA VAL A 64 25.72 17.60 8.66
C VAL A 64 26.72 16.46 8.85
N GLU A 65 26.81 15.88 10.05
CA GLU A 65 27.75 14.81 10.36
C GLU A 65 27.40 13.49 9.65
N ALA A 66 26.11 13.13 9.55
CA ALA A 66 25.67 11.98 8.77
C ALA A 66 25.93 12.16 7.26
N SER A 67 25.75 13.38 6.73
CA SER A 67 26.02 13.67 5.31
C SER A 67 27.49 13.40 4.96
N ARG A 68 28.42 13.72 5.88
CA ARG A 68 29.85 13.38 5.74
C ARG A 68 30.05 11.86 5.70
N ALA A 69 29.34 11.11 6.53
CA ALA A 69 29.41 9.64 6.56
C ALA A 69 28.81 8.95 5.31
N PHE A 70 27.94 9.64 4.56
CA PHE A 70 27.37 9.17 3.29
C PHE A 70 28.17 9.57 2.05
N THR A 71 29.26 10.32 2.18
CA THR A 71 30.11 10.72 1.04
C THR A 71 30.78 9.52 0.35
N GLY A 72 31.23 9.72 -0.90
CA GLY A 72 32.12 8.78 -1.59
C GLY A 72 31.45 7.84 -2.58
N TRP A 73 30.12 7.83 -2.65
CA TRP A 73 29.37 7.07 -3.66
C TRP A 73 29.31 7.81 -5.00
N ARG A 74 29.49 7.05 -6.10
CA ARG A 74 29.34 7.52 -7.47
C ARG A 74 28.42 6.60 -8.26
N VAL A 75 27.68 7.18 -9.19
CA VAL A 75 26.90 6.43 -10.17
C VAL A 75 27.79 6.11 -11.37
N THR A 76 27.71 4.88 -11.85
CA THR A 76 28.41 4.38 -13.03
C THR A 76 27.40 3.93 -14.08
N THR A 77 27.86 3.61 -15.29
CA THR A 77 26.98 3.13 -16.37
C THR A 77 26.20 1.86 -16.00
N THR A 78 26.75 1.03 -15.11
CA THR A 78 26.18 -0.28 -14.76
C THR A 78 25.68 -0.36 -13.32
N GLY A 79 25.73 0.74 -12.55
CA GLY A 79 25.30 0.76 -11.16
C GLY A 79 25.94 1.89 -10.36
N SER A 80 26.58 1.55 -9.25
CA SER A 80 27.29 2.49 -8.39
C SER A 80 28.62 1.92 -7.92
N SER A 81 29.51 2.80 -7.49
CA SER A 81 30.78 2.43 -6.86
C SER A 81 31.11 3.37 -5.72
N PHE A 82 31.75 2.82 -4.69
CA PHE A 82 32.28 3.61 -3.58
C PHE A 82 33.76 3.95 -3.84
N SER A 83 34.13 5.22 -3.67
CA SER A 83 35.49 5.72 -3.81
C SER A 83 36.01 6.21 -2.45
N PRO A 84 36.98 5.49 -1.84
CA PRO A 84 37.59 5.91 -0.58
C PRO A 84 38.27 7.29 -0.64
N GLN A 85 38.75 7.71 -1.82
CA GLN A 85 39.38 9.01 -2.01
C GLN A 85 38.39 10.18 -1.87
N LEU A 86 37.12 9.92 -2.17
CA LEU A 86 36.03 10.89 -2.07
C LEU A 86 35.26 10.77 -0.75
N PHE A 87 35.59 9.80 0.09
CA PHE A 87 34.95 9.60 1.39
C PHE A 87 35.62 10.46 2.47
N ASP A 88 34.80 11.09 3.29
CA ASP A 88 35.27 11.78 4.49
C ASP A 88 35.55 10.76 5.61
N ALA A 89 36.81 10.38 5.78
CA ALA A 89 37.27 9.50 6.86
C ALA A 89 37.51 10.21 8.20
N GLY A 90 37.19 11.51 8.32
CA GLY A 90 37.35 12.26 9.56
C GLY A 90 36.41 11.77 10.66
N GLU A 91 36.71 12.16 11.90
CA GLU A 91 35.84 11.93 13.04
C GLU A 91 34.51 12.69 12.86
N LYS A 92 33.41 12.06 13.27
CA LYS A 92 32.03 12.55 13.17
C LYS A 92 31.31 12.27 14.47
N THR A 93 30.42 13.17 14.89
CA THR A 93 29.55 12.96 16.04
C THR A 93 28.10 12.90 15.56
N ILE A 94 27.46 11.75 15.72
CA ILE A 94 26.10 11.50 15.22
C ILE A 94 25.27 10.93 16.36
N LEU A 95 24.17 11.59 16.70
CA LEU A 95 23.25 11.23 17.79
C LEU A 95 23.99 10.94 19.11
N GLY A 96 24.98 11.78 19.42
CA GLY A 96 25.81 11.69 20.64
C GLY A 96 26.94 10.65 20.60
N GLN A 97 27.12 9.92 19.50
CA GLN A 97 28.22 8.96 19.33
C GLN A 97 29.32 9.50 18.42
N THR A 98 30.58 9.46 18.88
CA THR A 98 31.74 10.03 18.16
C THR A 98 32.70 8.95 17.68
N GLY A 99 33.15 9.05 16.42
CA GLY A 99 34.14 8.16 15.83
C GLY A 99 34.31 8.36 14.34
N THR A 100 35.13 7.53 13.69
CA THR A 100 35.36 7.56 12.23
C THR A 100 34.24 6.82 11.50
N TRP A 101 33.04 7.40 11.50
CA TRP A 101 31.83 6.74 11.03
C TRP A 101 31.68 6.73 9.50
N GLY A 102 31.24 5.59 8.97
CA GLY A 102 30.72 5.45 7.60
C GLY A 102 29.21 5.23 7.58
N ALA A 103 28.66 5.00 6.38
CA ALA A 103 27.22 4.83 6.19
C ALA A 103 26.58 3.76 7.08
N ASN A 104 27.21 2.60 7.23
CA ASN A 104 26.67 1.51 8.06
C ASN A 104 26.65 1.88 9.55
N ASP A 105 27.59 2.73 10.01
CA ASP A 105 27.57 3.26 11.37
C ASP A 105 26.41 4.21 11.57
N VAL A 106 26.10 5.08 10.60
CA VAL A 106 24.92 5.96 10.66
C VAL A 106 23.66 5.13 10.85
N ILE A 107 23.49 4.07 10.05
CA ILE A 107 22.34 3.15 10.13
C ILE A 107 22.27 2.52 11.51
N ARG A 108 23.36 1.91 11.98
CA ARG A 108 23.43 1.28 13.31
C ARG A 108 23.12 2.26 14.43
N ILE A 109 23.73 3.44 14.44
CA ILE A 109 23.52 4.49 15.46
C ILE A 109 22.06 4.93 15.46
N THR A 110 21.48 5.12 14.27
CA THR A 110 20.06 5.49 14.12
C THR A 110 19.14 4.40 14.69
N LEU A 111 19.40 3.13 14.39
CA LEU A 111 18.58 2.01 14.89
C LEU A 111 18.68 1.80 16.40
N GLN A 112 19.76 2.26 17.03
CA GLN A 112 19.89 2.27 18.50
C GLN A 112 19.07 3.38 19.16
N HIS A 113 18.65 4.40 18.41
CA HIS A 113 17.89 5.52 18.94
C HIS A 113 16.42 5.11 19.19
N PRO A 114 15.83 5.41 20.37
CA PRO A 114 14.48 4.95 20.73
C PRO A 114 13.38 5.49 19.80
N ALA A 115 13.58 6.68 19.22
CA ALA A 115 12.62 7.26 18.27
C ALA A 115 12.43 6.40 17.02
N THR A 116 13.44 5.61 16.63
CA THR A 116 13.42 4.85 15.38
C THR A 116 12.38 3.73 15.41
N ALA A 117 12.31 2.98 16.51
CA ALA A 117 11.32 1.93 16.69
C ALA A 117 9.89 2.49 16.69
N GLN A 118 9.69 3.62 17.39
CA GLN A 118 8.39 4.31 17.45
C GLN A 118 7.96 4.85 16.08
N PHE A 119 8.87 5.50 15.35
CA PHE A 119 8.61 6.00 14.01
C PHE A 119 8.19 4.87 13.05
N MET A 120 8.93 3.77 13.05
CA MET A 120 8.64 2.62 12.21
C MET A 120 7.31 1.95 12.60
N ALA A 121 7.06 1.79 13.90
CA ALA A 121 5.80 1.24 14.40
C ALA A 121 4.59 2.09 13.94
N ARG A 122 4.67 3.41 14.07
CA ARG A 122 3.63 4.33 13.56
C ARG A 122 3.44 4.20 12.05
N LYS A 123 4.52 4.06 11.26
CA LYS A 123 4.40 3.85 9.81
C LYS A 123 3.70 2.53 9.45
N ILE A 124 4.07 1.44 10.11
CA ILE A 124 3.42 0.12 9.91
C ILE A 124 1.94 0.24 10.28
N TYR A 125 1.64 0.83 11.44
CA TYR A 125 0.27 1.07 11.89
C TYR A 125 -0.55 1.89 10.89
N ARG A 126 -0.02 3.03 10.41
CA ARG A 126 -0.68 3.87 9.39
C ARG A 126 -0.94 3.18 8.07
N THR A 127 -0.07 2.23 7.73
CA THR A 127 -0.14 1.52 6.46
C THR A 127 -1.26 0.47 6.47
N PHE A 128 -1.47 -0.20 7.61
CA PHE A 128 -2.34 -1.38 7.66
C PHE A 128 -3.58 -1.26 8.54
N ALA A 129 -3.58 -0.37 9.55
CA ALA A 129 -4.65 -0.33 10.55
C ALA A 129 -5.46 0.97 10.51
N ALA A 130 -4.86 2.12 10.83
CA ALA A 130 -5.60 3.40 10.89
C ALA A 130 -4.66 4.60 10.76
N THR A 131 -5.19 5.76 10.34
CA THR A 131 -4.39 6.98 10.17
C THR A 131 -4.08 7.72 11.47
N ASP A 132 -4.95 7.57 12.47
CA ASP A 132 -4.72 8.09 13.81
C ASP A 132 -3.61 7.29 14.49
N THR A 133 -2.53 7.97 14.89
CA THR A 133 -1.37 7.36 15.54
C THR A 133 -1.08 8.01 16.88
N ASP A 134 -2.09 8.54 17.57
CA ASP A 134 -1.91 8.83 19.00
C ASP A 134 -1.26 7.61 19.64
N ASP A 135 -0.14 7.83 20.37
CA ASP A 135 0.76 6.79 20.87
C ASP A 135 -0.01 5.78 21.75
N ASN A 136 -0.59 4.80 21.08
CA ASN A 136 -1.47 3.82 21.68
C ASN A 136 -0.67 2.55 21.99
N ALA A 137 -1.26 1.68 22.80
CA ALA A 137 -0.62 0.45 23.24
C ALA A 137 -0.13 -0.43 22.08
N VAL A 138 -0.79 -0.38 20.92
CA VAL A 138 -0.41 -1.16 19.73
C VAL A 138 0.88 -0.62 19.12
N VAL A 139 1.02 0.70 18.96
CA VAL A 139 2.26 1.31 18.47
C VAL A 139 3.44 0.97 19.39
N ALA A 140 3.24 1.06 20.71
CA ALA A 140 4.26 0.68 21.68
C ALA A 140 4.65 -0.81 21.56
N GLU A 141 3.67 -1.71 21.46
CA GLU A 141 3.91 -3.14 21.30
C GLU A 141 4.66 -3.47 19.99
N LEU A 142 4.31 -2.81 18.89
CA LEU A 142 5.01 -2.96 17.62
C LEU A 142 6.45 -2.44 17.70
N ALA A 143 6.70 -1.32 18.38
CA ALA A 143 8.04 -0.79 18.59
C ALA A 143 8.91 -1.77 19.40
N ASP A 144 8.37 -2.36 20.46
CA ASP A 144 9.06 -3.37 21.28
C ASP A 144 9.41 -4.61 20.45
N LYS A 145 8.47 -5.10 19.62
CA LYS A 145 8.74 -6.23 18.71
C LYS A 145 9.78 -5.89 17.65
N LEU A 146 9.80 -4.67 17.12
CA LEU A 146 10.84 -4.23 16.20
C LEU A 146 12.20 -4.30 16.87
N VAL A 147 12.36 -3.74 18.07
CA VAL A 147 13.65 -3.77 18.80
C VAL A 147 14.06 -5.20 19.12
N ALA A 148 13.16 -6.00 19.69
CA ALA A 148 13.44 -7.39 20.08
C ALA A 148 13.80 -8.30 18.90
N SER A 149 13.31 -7.98 17.69
CA SER A 149 13.58 -8.74 16.46
C SER A 149 14.69 -8.14 15.59
N ASN A 150 15.45 -7.16 16.10
CA ASN A 150 16.47 -6.44 15.34
C ASN A 150 15.89 -5.79 14.05
N PHE A 151 14.78 -5.08 14.23
CA PHE A 151 14.00 -4.38 13.19
C PHE A 151 13.56 -5.29 12.04
N ASN A 152 13.10 -6.50 12.37
CA ASN A 152 12.45 -7.37 11.39
C ASN A 152 11.03 -6.86 11.11
N VAL A 153 10.83 -6.28 9.93
CA VAL A 153 9.54 -5.68 9.54
C VAL A 153 8.45 -6.74 9.43
N ARG A 154 8.79 -7.95 8.96
CA ARG A 154 7.84 -9.07 8.89
C ARG A 154 7.29 -9.43 10.26
N THR A 155 8.14 -9.46 11.30
CA THR A 155 7.71 -9.77 12.66
C THR A 155 6.69 -8.76 13.19
N ALA A 156 6.93 -7.46 12.97
CA ALA A 156 6.00 -6.41 13.40
C ALA A 156 4.68 -6.45 12.61
N VAL A 157 4.74 -6.58 11.28
CA VAL A 157 3.54 -6.69 10.45
C VAL A 157 2.73 -7.94 10.79
N ALA A 158 3.38 -9.10 10.96
CA ALA A 158 2.72 -10.34 11.36
C ALA A 158 1.97 -10.17 12.68
N ALA A 159 2.63 -9.59 13.69
CA ALA A 159 2.01 -9.36 14.98
C ALA A 159 0.78 -8.44 14.90
N LEU A 160 0.83 -7.41 14.05
CA LEU A 160 -0.32 -6.54 13.81
C LEU A 160 -1.48 -7.30 13.17
N VAL A 161 -1.25 -7.92 12.01
CA VAL A 161 -2.33 -8.52 11.20
C VAL A 161 -2.90 -9.81 11.80
N THR A 162 -2.22 -10.44 12.76
CA THR A 162 -2.75 -11.62 13.49
C THR A 162 -3.37 -11.27 14.84
N SER A 163 -3.40 -9.99 15.23
CA SER A 163 -4.00 -9.57 16.50
C SER A 163 -5.53 -9.55 16.41
N GLU A 164 -6.22 -9.89 17.49
CA GLU A 164 -7.70 -9.77 17.54
C GLU A 164 -8.15 -8.32 17.34
N TRP A 165 -7.40 -7.37 17.91
CA TRP A 165 -7.66 -5.93 17.80
C TRP A 165 -7.71 -5.44 16.34
N PHE A 166 -6.85 -5.98 15.47
CA PHE A 166 -6.81 -5.61 14.05
C PHE A 166 -8.12 -5.88 13.31
N TYR A 167 -8.91 -6.85 13.79
CA TYR A 167 -10.20 -7.23 13.22
C TYR A 167 -11.40 -6.62 13.97
N SER A 168 -11.14 -5.74 14.93
CA SER A 168 -12.21 -5.04 15.66
C SER A 168 -13.01 -4.11 14.74
N THR A 169 -14.24 -3.80 15.15
CA THR A 169 -15.14 -2.93 14.40
C THR A 169 -14.61 -1.51 14.21
N ASP A 170 -13.73 -1.05 15.10
CA ASP A 170 -13.15 0.29 15.06
C ASP A 170 -12.03 0.41 14.02
N ILE A 171 -11.44 -0.72 13.62
CA ILE A 171 -10.34 -0.77 12.64
C ILE A 171 -10.83 -1.17 11.26
N ARG A 172 -11.87 -2.01 11.18
CA ARG A 172 -12.48 -2.38 9.89
C ARG A 172 -13.04 -1.14 9.19
N GLY A 173 -12.51 -0.82 8.01
CA GLY A 173 -12.93 0.35 7.24
C GLY A 173 -12.32 1.67 7.71
N ALA A 174 -11.31 1.64 8.60
CA ALA A 174 -10.62 2.84 9.08
C ALA A 174 -9.68 3.46 8.03
N LEU A 175 -9.36 2.74 6.96
CA LEU A 175 -8.51 3.22 5.88
C LEU A 175 -9.28 3.39 4.58
N ILE A 176 -8.86 4.36 3.77
CA ILE A 176 -9.32 4.52 2.39
C ILE A 176 -8.38 3.75 1.47
N LYS A 177 -8.93 2.81 0.68
CA LYS A 177 -8.20 2.02 -0.32
C LYS A 177 -7.36 2.93 -1.22
N SER A 178 -6.07 2.65 -1.37
CA SER A 178 -5.30 3.27 -2.45
C SER A 178 -5.86 2.84 -3.82
N PRO A 179 -5.57 3.56 -4.91
CA PRO A 179 -5.91 3.09 -6.26
C PRO A 179 -5.46 1.65 -6.53
N LEU A 180 -4.29 1.25 -6.00
CA LEU A 180 -3.77 -0.11 -6.10
C LEU A 180 -4.66 -1.10 -5.33
N ASP A 181 -5.01 -0.80 -4.08
CA ASP A 181 -5.88 -1.67 -3.27
C ASP A 181 -7.27 -1.81 -3.89
N LEU A 182 -7.83 -0.74 -4.44
CA LEU A 182 -9.12 -0.77 -5.12
C LEU A 182 -9.08 -1.64 -6.38
N ILE A 183 -8.08 -1.44 -7.24
CA ILE A 183 -8.00 -2.13 -8.52
C ILE A 183 -7.61 -3.60 -8.33
N ILE A 184 -6.51 -3.86 -7.64
CA ILE A 184 -6.00 -5.23 -7.43
C ILE A 184 -6.93 -5.99 -6.49
N GLY A 185 -7.45 -5.34 -5.44
CA GLY A 185 -8.41 -5.95 -4.53
C GLY A 185 -9.67 -6.40 -5.24
N LEU A 186 -10.29 -5.54 -6.06
CA LEU A 186 -11.50 -5.93 -6.79
C LEU A 186 -11.22 -7.02 -7.85
N LEU A 187 -10.10 -6.96 -8.56
CA LEU A 187 -9.69 -8.04 -9.47
C LEU A 187 -9.54 -9.37 -8.73
N SER A 188 -8.90 -9.37 -7.57
CA SER A 188 -8.72 -10.55 -6.72
C SER A 188 -10.07 -11.08 -6.22
N THR A 189 -10.93 -10.21 -5.68
CA THR A 189 -12.26 -10.57 -5.17
C THR A 189 -13.15 -11.21 -6.25
N LEU A 190 -13.03 -10.76 -7.50
CA LEU A 190 -13.76 -11.30 -8.63
C LEU A 190 -13.07 -12.49 -9.31
N ASN A 191 -11.97 -13.01 -8.73
CA ASN A 191 -11.15 -14.08 -9.31
C ASN A 191 -10.65 -13.78 -10.74
N ILE A 192 -10.38 -12.51 -11.04
CA ILE A 192 -9.86 -12.07 -12.33
C ILE A 192 -8.33 -12.09 -12.29
N SER A 193 -7.75 -13.15 -12.87
CA SER A 193 -6.28 -13.37 -12.89
C SER A 193 -5.60 -12.90 -14.18
N SER A 194 -6.36 -12.58 -15.23
CA SER A 194 -5.82 -12.16 -16.53
C SER A 194 -6.59 -10.97 -17.09
N ILE A 195 -5.95 -9.80 -17.06
CA ILE A 195 -6.42 -8.52 -17.63
C ILE A 195 -5.23 -7.82 -18.27
N GLU A 196 -5.45 -7.07 -19.36
CA GLU A 196 -4.39 -6.30 -20.02
C GLU A 196 -3.70 -5.35 -19.02
N ARG A 197 -2.43 -5.61 -18.73
CA ARG A 197 -1.58 -4.88 -17.77
C ARG A 197 -1.50 -3.41 -18.11
N ARG A 198 -1.44 -3.08 -19.40
CA ARG A 198 -1.42 -1.68 -19.85
C ARG A 198 -2.69 -0.94 -19.44
N TYR A 199 -3.86 -1.56 -19.58
CA TYR A 199 -5.12 -0.98 -19.09
C TYR A 199 -5.09 -0.75 -17.57
N VAL A 200 -4.56 -1.71 -16.80
CA VAL A 200 -4.42 -1.57 -15.34
C VAL A 200 -3.48 -0.43 -14.97
N VAL A 201 -2.29 -0.35 -15.60
CA VAL A 201 -1.32 0.73 -15.34
C VAL A 201 -1.87 2.10 -15.73
N ASP A 202 -2.53 2.21 -16.89
CA ASP A 202 -3.15 3.47 -17.33
C ASP A 202 -4.29 3.90 -16.39
N SER A 203 -5.06 2.94 -15.86
CA SER A 203 -6.09 3.20 -14.84
C SER A 203 -5.49 3.71 -13.53
N LEU A 204 -4.43 3.06 -13.05
CA LEU A 204 -3.69 3.46 -11.85
C LEU A 204 -3.09 4.87 -11.99
N ARG A 205 -2.50 5.18 -13.15
CA ARG A 205 -2.00 6.52 -13.47
C ARG A 205 -3.13 7.56 -13.47
N GLY A 206 -4.27 7.24 -14.07
CA GLY A 206 -5.46 8.10 -14.07
C GLY A 206 -6.03 8.37 -12.68
N LEU A 207 -5.78 7.46 -11.73
CA LEU A 207 -6.13 7.59 -10.32
C LEU A 207 -4.98 8.10 -9.44
N THR A 208 -3.94 8.69 -10.04
CA THR A 208 -2.80 9.36 -9.40
C THR A 208 -1.81 8.47 -8.63
N GLN A 209 -1.82 7.16 -8.87
CA GLN A 209 -0.87 6.22 -8.28
C GLN A 209 -0.20 5.34 -9.35
N GLU A 210 0.82 5.85 -10.01
CA GLU A 210 1.63 5.05 -10.95
C GLU A 210 2.67 4.20 -10.18
N PRO A 211 2.60 2.85 -10.26
CA PRO A 211 3.56 1.99 -9.55
C PRO A 211 5.02 2.35 -9.90
N PHE A 212 5.88 2.34 -8.88
CA PHE A 212 7.31 2.70 -8.98
C PHE A 212 7.60 4.15 -9.38
N TYR A 213 6.59 5.03 -9.43
CA TYR A 213 6.75 6.44 -9.76
C TYR A 213 6.07 7.34 -8.71
N PRO A 214 6.56 7.36 -7.47
CA PRO A 214 6.00 8.22 -6.43
C PRO A 214 6.26 9.70 -6.71
N PRO A 215 5.37 10.60 -6.26
CA PRO A 215 5.52 12.04 -6.48
C PRO A 215 6.71 12.67 -5.74
N THR A 216 7.14 12.04 -4.64
CA THR A 216 8.30 12.45 -3.84
C THR A 216 8.98 11.21 -3.23
N VAL A 217 10.14 11.39 -2.59
CA VAL A 217 10.78 10.32 -1.80
C VAL A 217 9.96 9.84 -0.61
N GLU A 218 9.01 10.64 -0.12
CA GLU A 218 8.07 10.23 0.92
C GLU A 218 7.08 9.15 0.43
N GLY A 219 6.93 9.01 -0.88
CA GLY A 219 5.90 8.18 -1.50
C GLY A 219 4.60 8.95 -1.72
N TRP A 220 3.48 8.27 -1.55
CA TRP A 220 2.15 8.87 -1.62
C TRP A 220 1.61 9.14 -0.23
N LYS A 221 0.99 10.30 -0.03
CA LYS A 221 0.40 10.71 1.28
C LYS A 221 -0.70 9.77 1.79
N GLY A 222 -1.39 9.07 0.89
CA GLY A 222 -2.42 8.10 1.27
C GLY A 222 -3.76 8.71 1.71
N HIS A 223 -4.65 7.84 2.20
CA HIS A 223 -5.91 8.20 2.84
C HIS A 223 -6.78 9.18 2.03
N HIS A 224 -7.19 10.32 2.62
CA HIS A 224 -8.02 11.34 1.97
C HIS A 224 -7.38 11.94 0.71
N ALA A 225 -6.05 11.85 0.54
CA ALA A 225 -5.40 12.31 -0.69
C ALA A 225 -5.82 11.49 -1.93
N TRP A 226 -6.38 10.29 -1.74
CA TRP A 226 -6.96 9.48 -2.82
C TRP A 226 -8.33 9.97 -3.31
N ILE A 227 -9.02 10.79 -2.52
CA ILE A 227 -10.41 11.20 -2.75
C ILE A 227 -10.46 12.69 -3.03
N THR A 228 -10.67 13.02 -4.30
CA THR A 228 -10.89 14.40 -4.78
C THR A 228 -12.19 14.47 -5.56
N SER A 229 -12.62 15.67 -5.94
CA SER A 229 -13.75 15.87 -6.85
C SER A 229 -13.55 15.21 -8.21
N SER A 230 -12.31 14.92 -8.62
CA SER A 230 -12.00 14.21 -9.86
C SER A 230 -11.83 12.71 -9.67
N THR A 231 -11.13 12.25 -8.62
CA THR A 231 -10.79 10.83 -8.48
C THR A 231 -11.95 10.00 -7.95
N PHE A 232 -12.80 10.54 -7.07
CA PHE A 232 -13.88 9.76 -6.45
C PHE A 232 -14.88 9.20 -7.50
N PRO A 233 -15.43 10.01 -8.43
CA PRO A 233 -16.30 9.48 -9.48
C PRO A 233 -15.58 8.50 -10.43
N LEU A 234 -14.27 8.72 -10.69
CA LEU A 234 -13.49 7.82 -11.56
C LEU A 234 -13.33 6.43 -10.93
N ARG A 235 -13.12 6.35 -9.61
CA ARG A 235 -12.99 5.10 -8.87
C ARG A 235 -14.27 4.26 -8.94
N GLN A 236 -15.43 4.89 -8.71
CA GLN A 236 -16.74 4.23 -8.85
C GLN A 236 -16.95 3.73 -10.27
N ARG A 237 -16.77 4.61 -11.26
CA ARG A 237 -16.99 4.24 -12.66
C ARG A 237 -16.01 3.18 -13.17
N TRP A 238 -14.78 3.14 -12.65
CA TRP A 238 -13.83 2.08 -12.98
C TRP A 238 -14.32 0.73 -12.43
N ALA A 239 -14.75 0.68 -11.17
CA ALA A 239 -15.27 -0.54 -10.55
C ALA A 239 -16.52 -1.04 -11.30
N GLU A 240 -17.45 -0.15 -11.63
CA GLU A 240 -18.63 -0.45 -12.45
C GLU A 240 -18.25 -1.01 -13.84
N ALA A 241 -17.25 -0.40 -14.49
CA ALA A 241 -16.80 -0.84 -15.79
C ALA A 241 -16.22 -2.25 -15.72
N LEU A 242 -15.47 -2.57 -14.65
CA LEU A 242 -14.99 -3.92 -14.38
C LEU A 242 -16.13 -4.92 -14.17
N ILE A 243 -17.13 -4.59 -13.35
CA ILE A 243 -18.34 -5.42 -13.16
C ILE A 243 -19.04 -5.68 -14.50
N ALA A 244 -19.13 -4.68 -15.36
CA ALA A 244 -19.76 -4.78 -16.67
C ALA A 244 -18.86 -5.40 -17.77
N GLY A 245 -17.62 -5.80 -17.47
CA GLY A 245 -16.68 -6.34 -18.46
C GLY A 245 -16.29 -5.34 -19.57
N ARG A 246 -16.29 -4.03 -19.28
CA ARG A 246 -16.03 -2.94 -20.24
C ARG A 246 -14.88 -2.04 -19.80
N GLN A 247 -14.18 -1.47 -20.77
CA GLN A 247 -13.17 -0.46 -20.50
C GLN A 247 -13.85 0.84 -20.04
N PHE A 248 -13.33 1.41 -18.96
CA PHE A 248 -13.83 2.66 -18.39
C PHE A 248 -13.92 3.77 -19.46
N GLY A 249 -15.08 4.44 -19.52
CA GLY A 249 -15.31 5.55 -20.44
C GLY A 249 -15.58 5.16 -21.90
N THR A 250 -15.69 3.87 -22.23
CA THR A 250 -15.91 3.40 -23.61
C THR A 250 -16.97 2.30 -23.69
N ALA A 251 -17.37 1.93 -24.91
CA ALA A 251 -18.19 0.75 -25.17
C ALA A 251 -17.35 -0.53 -25.40
N ALA A 252 -16.02 -0.43 -25.40
CA ALA A 252 -15.14 -1.56 -25.67
C ALA A 252 -15.14 -2.55 -24.49
N SER A 253 -15.09 -3.84 -24.79
CA SER A 253 -14.90 -4.88 -23.76
C SER A 253 -13.52 -4.81 -23.14
N LEU A 254 -13.42 -5.15 -21.86
CA LEU A 254 -12.13 -5.44 -21.24
C LEU A 254 -11.46 -6.61 -21.95
N LYS A 255 -10.13 -6.61 -21.94
CA LYS A 255 -9.31 -7.61 -22.61
C LYS A 255 -8.44 -8.34 -21.60
N THR A 256 -8.29 -9.64 -21.82
CA THR A 256 -7.23 -10.45 -21.20
C THR A 256 -5.89 -10.13 -21.86
N GLU A 257 -4.78 -10.58 -21.28
CA GLU A 257 -3.45 -10.48 -21.90
C GLU A 257 -3.38 -11.14 -23.30
N ALA A 258 -4.19 -12.18 -23.52
CA ALA A 258 -4.28 -12.86 -24.80
C ALA A 258 -5.19 -12.15 -25.82
N GLY A 259 -5.76 -10.98 -25.48
CA GLY A 259 -6.66 -10.21 -26.35
C GLY A 259 -8.11 -10.71 -26.40
N ALA A 260 -8.46 -11.78 -25.66
CA ALA A 260 -9.84 -12.24 -25.53
C ALA A 260 -10.67 -11.27 -24.68
N ASN A 261 -11.97 -11.18 -24.95
CA ASN A 261 -12.89 -10.40 -24.11
C ASN A 261 -12.94 -10.98 -22.70
N LEU A 262 -12.69 -10.14 -21.71
CA LEU A 262 -12.83 -10.47 -20.30
C LEU A 262 -14.31 -10.35 -19.91
N LYS A 263 -14.84 -11.40 -19.29
CA LYS A 263 -16.17 -11.43 -18.69
C LYS A 263 -16.02 -11.82 -17.23
N SER A 264 -16.56 -11.03 -16.33
CA SER A 264 -16.76 -11.40 -14.93
C SER A 264 -17.89 -12.42 -14.84
N ASP A 265 -17.60 -13.61 -14.32
CA ASP A 265 -18.64 -14.61 -14.05
C ASP A 265 -19.12 -14.47 -12.60
N LEU A 266 -19.99 -13.47 -12.40
CA LEU A 266 -20.54 -13.18 -11.07
C LEU A 266 -21.42 -14.33 -10.55
N ALA A 267 -22.10 -15.05 -11.44
CA ALA A 267 -22.93 -16.18 -11.08
C ALA A 267 -22.07 -17.33 -10.55
N ALA A 268 -20.97 -17.67 -11.24
CA ALA A 268 -20.01 -18.66 -10.75
C ALA A 268 -19.42 -18.26 -9.39
N LEU A 269 -19.11 -16.98 -9.17
CA LEU A 269 -18.65 -16.51 -7.87
C LEU A 269 -19.73 -16.71 -6.79
N VAL A 270 -20.96 -16.25 -7.03
CA VAL A 270 -22.06 -16.33 -6.05
C VAL A 270 -22.47 -17.76 -5.73
N ARG A 271 -22.37 -18.70 -6.69
CA ARG A 271 -22.57 -20.14 -6.44
C ARG A 271 -21.62 -20.71 -5.40
N THR A 272 -20.45 -20.11 -5.18
CA THR A 272 -19.50 -20.56 -4.15
C THR A 272 -19.85 -20.04 -2.75
N LEU A 273 -20.78 -19.10 -2.64
CA LEU A 273 -21.21 -18.51 -1.38
C LEU A 273 -22.31 -19.36 -0.72
N PRO A 274 -22.41 -19.36 0.62
CA PRO A 274 -23.49 -20.05 1.33
C PRO A 274 -24.88 -19.59 0.88
N ASP A 275 -25.85 -20.50 0.88
CA ASP A 275 -27.27 -20.19 0.63
C ASP A 275 -27.53 -19.37 -0.66
N ALA A 276 -26.82 -19.67 -1.75
CA ALA A 276 -26.90 -18.91 -3.00
C ALA A 276 -28.30 -18.90 -3.66
N ASN A 277 -29.23 -19.76 -3.22
CA ASN A 277 -30.64 -19.77 -3.63
C ASN A 277 -31.56 -18.96 -2.70
N ASP A 278 -31.04 -18.33 -1.66
CA ASP A 278 -31.75 -17.29 -0.89
C ASP A 278 -31.24 -15.91 -1.35
N PRO A 279 -32.07 -15.09 -2.05
CA PRO A 279 -31.64 -13.78 -2.53
C PRO A 279 -31.23 -12.83 -1.39
N SER A 280 -31.82 -12.97 -0.20
CA SER A 280 -31.40 -12.19 0.98
C SER A 280 -30.02 -12.61 1.48
N ALA A 281 -29.69 -13.91 1.44
CA ALA A 281 -28.36 -14.41 1.76
C ALA A 281 -27.32 -13.95 0.72
N VAL A 282 -27.67 -13.96 -0.57
CA VAL A 282 -26.81 -13.46 -1.65
C VAL A 282 -26.42 -12.00 -1.40
N VAL A 283 -27.37 -11.12 -1.05
CA VAL A 283 -27.07 -9.71 -0.72
C VAL A 283 -26.06 -9.61 0.43
N ARG A 284 -26.29 -10.34 1.53
CA ARG A 284 -25.39 -10.32 2.70
C ARG A 284 -23.99 -10.81 2.36
N ASN A 285 -23.89 -11.95 1.68
CA ASN A 285 -22.60 -12.58 1.37
C ASN A 285 -21.79 -11.75 0.35
N VAL A 286 -22.44 -11.17 -0.66
CA VAL A 286 -21.77 -10.28 -1.62
C VAL A 286 -21.33 -8.98 -0.94
N ALA A 287 -22.12 -8.44 -0.03
CA ALA A 287 -21.73 -7.26 0.74
C ALA A 287 -20.55 -7.55 1.68
N GLU A 288 -20.55 -8.68 2.38
CA GLU A 288 -19.43 -9.11 3.23
C GLU A 288 -18.13 -9.30 2.43
N LEU A 289 -18.25 -9.74 1.17
CA LEU A 289 -17.12 -9.91 0.27
C LEU A 289 -16.51 -8.56 -0.21
N LEU A 290 -17.33 -7.52 -0.37
CA LEU A 290 -16.94 -6.26 -1.01
C LEU A 290 -16.75 -5.09 -0.03
N LEU A 291 -17.43 -5.13 1.12
CA LEU A 291 -17.49 -4.04 2.09
C LEU A 291 -16.78 -4.44 3.39
N PRO A 292 -16.02 -3.51 4.01
CA PRO A 292 -15.37 -3.80 5.28
C PRO A 292 -16.34 -3.86 6.46
N LEU A 293 -17.51 -3.22 6.34
CA LEU A 293 -18.53 -3.10 7.38
C LEU A 293 -19.82 -3.85 6.99
N PRO A 294 -20.54 -4.43 7.96
CA PRO A 294 -21.81 -5.08 7.69
C PRO A 294 -22.86 -4.05 7.24
N LEU A 295 -23.81 -4.51 6.42
CA LEU A 295 -24.94 -3.69 5.99
C LEU A 295 -25.86 -3.37 7.17
N THR A 296 -26.43 -2.16 7.15
CA THR A 296 -27.63 -1.86 7.93
C THR A 296 -28.84 -2.57 7.34
N GLN A 297 -29.92 -2.70 8.13
CA GLN A 297 -31.15 -3.34 7.65
C GLN A 297 -31.81 -2.58 6.48
N GLU A 298 -31.70 -1.24 6.48
CA GLU A 298 -32.18 -0.40 5.37
C GLU A 298 -31.36 -0.67 4.10
N GLN A 299 -30.02 -0.68 4.20
CA GLN A 299 -29.16 -1.00 3.06
C GLN A 299 -29.42 -2.40 2.52
N GLN A 300 -29.61 -3.40 3.39
CA GLN A 300 -29.94 -4.76 2.95
C GLN A 300 -31.27 -4.81 2.19
N THR A 301 -32.28 -4.06 2.65
CA THR A 301 -33.59 -3.99 1.97
C THR A 301 -33.46 -3.38 0.59
N VAL A 302 -32.78 -2.23 0.48
CA VAL A 302 -32.56 -1.54 -0.81
C VAL A 302 -31.76 -2.41 -1.78
N LEU A 303 -30.69 -3.07 -1.31
CA LEU A 303 -29.88 -3.94 -2.16
C LEU A 303 -30.63 -5.19 -2.61
N LEU A 304 -31.54 -5.73 -1.78
CA LEU A 304 -32.42 -6.84 -2.16
C LEU A 304 -33.41 -6.42 -3.25
N GLU A 305 -34.01 -5.24 -3.13
CA GLU A 305 -34.89 -4.69 -4.18
C GLU A 305 -34.15 -4.51 -5.51
N ILE A 306 -32.90 -4.00 -5.45
CA ILE A 306 -32.02 -3.87 -6.62
C ILE A 306 -31.69 -5.23 -7.23
N LEU A 307 -31.36 -6.22 -6.40
CA LEU A 307 -31.06 -7.58 -6.84
C LEU A 307 -32.26 -8.20 -7.55
N LEU A 308 -33.45 -8.15 -6.95
CA LEU A 308 -34.65 -8.78 -7.49
C LEU A 308 -35.18 -8.05 -8.73
N ALA A 309 -34.97 -6.72 -8.80
CA ALA A 309 -35.42 -5.87 -9.90
C ALA A 309 -36.92 -6.07 -10.21
N GLY A 310 -37.73 -6.14 -9.16
CA GLY A 310 -39.19 -6.35 -9.24
C GLY A 310 -39.65 -7.81 -9.33
N ALA A 311 -38.73 -8.78 -9.37
CA ALA A 311 -39.07 -10.20 -9.21
C ALA A 311 -39.46 -10.52 -7.76
N LEU A 312 -40.19 -11.62 -7.58
CA LEU A 312 -40.53 -12.16 -6.26
C LEU A 312 -39.43 -13.11 -5.78
N ASP A 313 -39.23 -13.20 -4.46
CA ASP A 313 -38.13 -13.98 -3.86
C ASP A 313 -38.11 -15.44 -4.32
N TYR A 314 -39.28 -16.07 -4.48
CA TYR A 314 -39.39 -17.47 -4.90
C TYR A 314 -39.04 -17.71 -6.38
N GLU A 315 -38.94 -16.64 -7.19
CA GLU A 315 -38.47 -16.72 -8.57
C GLU A 315 -36.94 -16.77 -8.66
N TRP A 316 -36.23 -16.51 -7.55
CA TRP A 316 -34.79 -16.60 -7.50
C TRP A 316 -34.31 -18.05 -7.62
N ASN A 317 -33.45 -18.29 -8.60
CA ASN A 317 -32.76 -19.56 -8.78
C ASN A 317 -31.35 -19.29 -9.32
N ILE A 318 -30.32 -19.57 -8.53
CA ILE A 318 -28.91 -19.32 -8.91
C ILE A 318 -28.48 -20.12 -10.16
N GLU A 319 -29.19 -21.20 -10.49
CA GLU A 319 -28.89 -22.02 -11.68
C GLU A 319 -29.47 -21.46 -12.98
N ASP A 320 -30.35 -20.44 -12.92
CA ASP A 320 -30.84 -19.75 -14.12
C ASP A 320 -29.93 -18.55 -14.48
N ASP A 321 -28.83 -18.84 -15.19
CA ASP A 321 -27.87 -17.83 -15.63
C ASP A 321 -28.51 -16.64 -16.37
N GLY A 322 -29.54 -16.89 -17.17
CA GLY A 322 -30.23 -15.84 -17.94
C GLY A 322 -30.99 -14.88 -17.04
N PHE A 323 -31.56 -15.40 -15.96
CA PHE A 323 -32.27 -14.62 -14.95
C PHE A 323 -31.32 -13.90 -13.98
N VAL A 324 -30.27 -14.57 -13.48
CA VAL A 324 -29.43 -14.05 -12.39
C VAL A 324 -28.29 -13.16 -12.86
N THR A 325 -27.68 -13.41 -14.02
CA THR A 325 -26.53 -12.63 -14.50
C THR A 325 -26.78 -11.11 -14.51
N PRO A 326 -27.87 -10.59 -15.13
CA PRO A 326 -28.12 -9.14 -15.11
C PRO A 326 -28.38 -8.60 -13.69
N ARG A 327 -29.07 -9.38 -12.85
CA ARG A 327 -29.42 -9.02 -11.47
C ARG A 327 -28.21 -8.94 -10.54
N LEU A 328 -27.29 -9.90 -10.66
CA LEU A 328 -26.00 -9.84 -10.00
C LEU A 328 -25.19 -8.66 -10.50
N GLY A 329 -25.25 -8.35 -11.80
CA GLY A 329 -24.70 -7.11 -12.34
C GLY A 329 -25.23 -5.86 -11.64
N PHE A 330 -26.54 -5.78 -11.37
CA PHE A 330 -27.14 -4.66 -10.63
C PHE A 330 -26.66 -4.59 -9.18
N LEU A 331 -26.66 -5.73 -8.47
CA LEU A 331 -26.22 -5.80 -7.07
C LEU A 331 -24.75 -5.38 -6.91
N PHE A 332 -23.84 -6.01 -7.67
CA PHE A 332 -22.41 -5.67 -7.62
C PHE A 332 -22.17 -4.20 -8.00
N THR A 333 -22.84 -3.70 -9.04
CA THR A 333 -22.77 -2.29 -9.44
C THR A 333 -23.23 -1.35 -8.33
N ALA A 334 -24.33 -1.68 -7.64
CA ALA A 334 -24.83 -0.88 -6.54
C ALA A 334 -23.84 -0.85 -5.37
N ILE A 335 -23.27 -2.00 -5.00
CA ILE A 335 -22.33 -2.10 -3.88
C ILE A 335 -21.03 -1.36 -4.17
N VAL A 336 -20.41 -1.50 -5.37
CA VAL A 336 -19.14 -0.80 -5.67
C VAL A 336 -19.31 0.72 -5.79
N ARG A 337 -20.54 1.22 -5.92
CA ARG A 337 -20.88 2.65 -5.86
C ARG A 337 -20.99 3.18 -4.44
N MET A 338 -21.18 2.33 -3.44
CA MET A 338 -21.32 2.75 -2.06
C MET A 338 -20.05 3.44 -1.55
N PRO A 339 -20.15 4.50 -0.73
CA PRO A 339 -19.00 5.12 -0.07
C PRO A 339 -18.15 4.10 0.71
N GLU A 340 -18.81 3.13 1.35
CA GLU A 340 -18.20 2.06 2.15
C GLU A 340 -17.28 1.17 1.31
N PHE A 341 -17.51 1.04 0.01
CA PHE A 341 -16.62 0.29 -0.89
C PHE A 341 -15.23 0.96 -1.04
N GLN A 342 -15.11 2.25 -0.74
CA GLN A 342 -13.82 2.94 -0.76
C GLN A 342 -12.95 2.63 0.46
N LEU A 343 -13.52 2.00 1.48
CA LEU A 343 -12.87 1.73 2.75
C LEU A 343 -12.28 0.31 2.79
N MET A 344 -11.26 0.06 3.61
CA MET A 344 -10.69 -1.26 3.85
C MET A 344 -10.44 -1.53 5.32
#